data_AF-A0A7Y0Y537-F1
#
_entry.id   AF-A0A7Y0Y537-F1
#
_cell.length_a   1.000
_cell.length_b   1.000
_cell.length_c   1.000
_cell.angle_alpha   90.00
_cell.angle_beta   90.00
_cell.angle_gamma   90.00
#
_symmetry.space_group_name_H-M   'P 1'
#
loop_
_entity.id
_entity.type
_entity.pdbx_description
1 polymer ?
#
loop_
_entity_poly.entity_id
_entity_poly.type
_entity_poly.pdbx_seq_one_letter_code
_entity_poly.pdbx_strand_id
1 'polypeptide(L)'
;MWQPAEYRVCPGNGCDEWLDARDFIVFRDWNPNGAGSPVSPIEALRDILAEQIEAWKYRRQVWERGGRVGTYISRPAESNGGEWSMEARQRFRADWKAFVASGAKAGSTPILEDGMKLEKVGFSAKEEEWVESTRLSLQTVAQVYHVQPAMIGETSGASYASTREFRSMLYTETLGPLLAMIEKRLNQFLVPRVAPDTRLYVEFNIEAKLAGNFEEQAGILSTATGAPWMTVNEARALRNLPSLPDGDGLVVPLNVVKGGQASPQDGGEPSAAVEAARDGGGQ
;
A
#
# COMPACT_ATOMS: atom_id res chain seq x y z
N MET A 1 2.70 12.39 -32.84
CA MET A 1 2.36 11.31 -31.87
C MET A 1 1.58 10.25 -32.63
N TRP A 2 2.04 9.00 -32.66
CA TRP A 2 1.34 7.93 -33.37
C TRP A 2 0.01 7.58 -32.67
N GLN A 3 -1.10 7.65 -33.40
CA GLN A 3 -2.41 7.18 -32.96
C GLN A 3 -3.00 6.28 -34.07
N PRO A 4 -3.57 5.12 -33.71
CA PRO A 4 -4.29 4.30 -34.68
C PRO A 4 -5.52 5.05 -35.18
N ALA A 5 -5.97 4.73 -36.40
CA ALA A 5 -7.20 5.30 -36.95
C ALA A 5 -8.46 4.70 -36.31
N GLU A 6 -8.40 3.43 -35.93
CA GLU A 6 -9.54 2.67 -35.42
C GLU A 6 -9.10 1.74 -34.28
N TYR A 7 -10.02 1.43 -33.38
CA TYR A 7 -9.88 0.41 -32.35
C TYR A 7 -10.87 -0.72 -32.62
N ARG A 8 -10.39 -1.96 -32.52
CA ARG A 8 -11.24 -3.15 -32.53
C ARG A 8 -11.63 -3.48 -31.09
N VAL A 9 -12.92 -3.46 -30.77
CA VAL A 9 -13.42 -3.76 -29.42
C VAL A 9 -13.95 -5.19 -29.39
N CYS A 10 -13.48 -5.98 -28.43
CA CYS A 10 -13.84 -7.39 -28.29
C CYS A 10 -14.43 -7.69 -26.90
N PRO A 11 -15.72 -7.40 -26.65
CA PRO A 11 -16.36 -7.69 -25.38
C PRO A 11 -16.73 -9.17 -25.27
N GLY A 12 -16.04 -9.90 -24.38
CA GLY A 12 -16.44 -11.23 -23.90
C GLY A 12 -16.37 -12.37 -24.92
N ASN A 13 -17.31 -12.41 -25.87
CA ASN A 13 -17.59 -13.57 -26.73
C ASN A 13 -17.46 -13.28 -28.24
N GLY A 14 -17.09 -12.06 -28.63
CA GLY A 14 -16.97 -11.64 -30.02
C GLY A 14 -16.06 -10.44 -30.17
N CYS A 15 -15.64 -10.16 -31.41
CA CYS A 15 -14.92 -8.95 -31.78
C CYS A 15 -15.79 -8.21 -32.78
N ASP A 16 -16.77 -7.48 -32.25
CA ASP A 16 -17.97 -7.21 -33.02
C ASP A 16 -17.89 -5.91 -33.82
N GLU A 17 -17.07 -4.93 -33.43
CA GLU A 17 -17.05 -3.63 -34.14
C GLU A 17 -15.66 -2.97 -34.17
N TRP A 18 -15.33 -2.38 -35.32
CA TRP A 18 -14.26 -1.39 -35.46
C TRP A 18 -14.87 -0.02 -35.18
N LEU A 19 -14.29 0.68 -34.20
CA LEU A 19 -14.75 1.99 -33.76
C LEU A 19 -13.66 3.02 -34.02
N ASP A 20 -14.06 4.22 -34.40
CA ASP A 20 -13.13 5.30 -34.74
C ASP A 20 -12.31 5.68 -33.51
N ALA A 21 -10.99 5.86 -33.66
CA ALA A 21 -10.12 6.23 -32.56
C ALA A 21 -10.49 7.57 -31.91
N ARG A 22 -11.22 8.44 -32.63
CA ARG A 22 -11.75 9.69 -32.09
C ARG A 22 -12.79 9.46 -31.01
N ASP A 23 -13.46 8.32 -30.95
CA ASP A 23 -14.48 8.06 -29.93
C ASP A 23 -13.88 7.55 -28.61
N PHE A 24 -12.55 7.35 -28.56
CA PHE A 24 -11.85 6.86 -27.38
C PHE A 24 -10.91 7.88 -26.76
N ILE A 25 -10.88 7.86 -25.42
CA ILE A 25 -9.81 8.44 -24.64
C ILE A 25 -8.93 7.30 -24.17
N VAL A 26 -7.76 7.15 -24.79
CA VAL A 26 -6.84 6.06 -24.47
C VAL A 26 -5.70 6.56 -23.59
N PHE A 27 -5.54 5.90 -22.44
CA PHE A 27 -4.38 6.03 -21.56
C PHE A 27 -3.38 4.95 -21.93
N ARG A 28 -2.12 5.35 -22.11
CA ARG A 28 -1.03 4.43 -22.45
C ARG A 28 0.07 4.59 -21.44
N ASP A 29 0.41 3.49 -20.80
CA ASP A 29 1.63 3.40 -20.02
C ASP A 29 2.85 3.21 -20.93
N TRP A 30 4.04 3.35 -20.36
CA TRP A 30 5.29 3.21 -21.06
C TRP A 30 5.55 1.76 -21.52
N ASN A 31 6.20 1.60 -22.67
CA ASN A 31 6.69 0.31 -23.16
C ASN A 31 8.07 0.48 -23.81
N PRO A 32 9.12 -0.22 -23.33
CA PRO A 32 10.44 -0.18 -23.95
C PRO A 32 10.53 -0.91 -25.29
N ASN A 33 9.68 -1.92 -25.51
CA ASN A 33 9.76 -2.85 -26.65
C ASN A 33 8.98 -2.38 -27.88
N GLY A 34 8.34 -1.20 -27.81
CA GLY A 34 7.66 -0.61 -28.96
C GLY A 34 6.55 0.37 -28.58
N ALA A 35 6.19 1.24 -29.52
CA ALA A 35 5.20 2.31 -29.28
C ALA A 35 3.72 1.85 -29.33
N GLY A 36 3.46 0.57 -29.65
CA GLY A 36 2.13 0.09 -30.03
C GLY A 36 1.26 -0.45 -28.90
N SER A 37 1.85 -0.98 -27.82
CA SER A 37 1.09 -1.62 -26.73
C SER A 37 1.71 -1.25 -25.38
N PRO A 38 0.96 -0.75 -24.39
CA PRO A 38 1.51 -0.52 -23.05
C PRO A 38 1.83 -1.87 -22.39
N VAL A 39 2.82 -1.87 -21.48
CA VAL A 39 3.13 -3.04 -20.64
C VAL A 39 2.56 -2.79 -19.25
N SER A 40 1.84 -3.77 -18.70
CA SER A 40 1.34 -3.67 -17.33
C SER A 40 2.48 -3.86 -16.32
N PRO A 41 2.50 -3.11 -15.20
CA PRO A 41 3.43 -3.40 -14.10
C PRO A 41 3.34 -4.84 -13.57
N ILE A 42 2.19 -5.50 -13.74
CA ILE A 42 1.98 -6.92 -13.38
C ILE A 42 2.89 -7.84 -14.19
N GLU A 43 3.26 -7.46 -15.42
CA GLU A 43 4.19 -8.24 -16.24
C GLU A 43 5.57 -8.37 -15.59
N ALA A 44 6.04 -7.31 -14.93
CA ALA A 44 7.28 -7.34 -14.17
C ALA A 44 7.19 -8.24 -12.91
N LEU A 45 5.97 -8.47 -12.41
CA LEU A 45 5.70 -9.28 -11.22
C LEU A 45 5.33 -10.74 -11.55
N ARG A 46 5.27 -11.12 -12.83
CA ARG A 46 4.72 -12.40 -13.28
C ARG A 46 5.33 -13.60 -12.56
N ASP A 47 6.66 -13.68 -12.53
CA ASP A 47 7.37 -14.82 -11.95
C ASP A 47 7.26 -14.84 -10.41
N ILE A 48 7.30 -13.65 -9.78
CA ILE A 48 7.13 -13.51 -8.32
C ILE A 48 5.74 -13.96 -7.88
N LEU A 49 4.70 -13.54 -8.61
CA LEU A 49 3.33 -13.95 -8.34
C LEU A 49 3.12 -15.45 -8.61
N ALA A 50 3.73 -15.99 -9.68
CA ALA A 50 3.69 -17.41 -9.97
C ALA A 50 4.35 -18.24 -8.88
N GLU A 51 5.54 -17.83 -8.41
CA GLU A 51 6.24 -18.45 -7.28
C GLU A 51 5.35 -18.45 -6.04
N GLN A 52 4.72 -17.32 -5.71
CA GLN A 52 3.82 -17.24 -4.56
C GLN A 52 2.64 -18.21 -4.72
N ILE A 53 1.99 -18.27 -5.88
CA ILE A 53 0.89 -19.22 -6.11
C ILE A 53 1.33 -20.67 -5.84
N GLU A 54 2.51 -21.06 -6.33
CA GLU A 54 3.05 -22.40 -6.09
C GLU A 54 3.45 -22.62 -4.63
N ALA A 55 4.03 -21.61 -3.96
CA ALA A 55 4.35 -21.65 -2.54
C ALA A 55 3.07 -21.85 -1.70
N TRP A 56 1.98 -21.15 -2.03
CA TRP A 56 0.68 -21.32 -1.39
C TRP A 56 0.09 -22.72 -1.62
N LYS A 57 0.18 -23.27 -2.84
CA LYS A 57 -0.25 -24.65 -3.14
C LYS A 57 0.56 -25.66 -2.31
N TYR A 58 1.87 -25.51 -2.28
CA TYR A 58 2.75 -26.37 -1.48
C TYR A 58 2.40 -26.29 0.00
N ARG A 59 2.21 -25.08 0.55
CA ARG A 59 1.76 -24.88 1.94
C ARG A 59 0.42 -25.59 2.19
N ARG A 60 -0.58 -25.39 1.33
CA ARG A 60 -1.88 -26.08 1.47
C ARG A 60 -1.73 -27.59 1.54
N GLN A 61 -0.94 -28.19 0.63
CA GLN A 61 -0.69 -29.63 0.62
C GLN A 61 0.03 -30.13 1.87
N VAL A 62 0.99 -29.35 2.39
CA VAL A 62 1.69 -29.67 3.63
C VAL A 62 0.73 -29.64 4.83
N TRP A 63 -0.15 -28.65 4.89
CA TRP A 63 -1.16 -28.54 5.95
C TRP A 63 -2.21 -29.65 5.86
N GLU A 64 -2.69 -29.99 4.66
CA GLU A 64 -3.62 -31.11 4.43
C GLU A 64 -3.04 -32.45 4.91
N ARG A 65 -1.71 -32.62 4.84
CA ARG A 65 -0.99 -33.80 5.35
C ARG A 65 -0.61 -33.69 6.84
N GLY A 66 -1.08 -32.64 7.53
CA GLY A 66 -0.82 -32.38 8.94
C GLY A 66 0.63 -32.05 9.25
N GLY A 67 1.31 -31.31 8.37
CA GLY A 67 2.72 -30.90 8.56
C GLY A 67 3.74 -32.03 8.37
N ARG A 68 3.30 -33.21 7.94
CA ARG A 68 4.14 -34.39 7.74
C ARG A 68 4.81 -34.32 6.37
N VAL A 69 5.95 -33.64 6.32
CA VAL A 69 6.81 -33.57 5.13
C VAL A 69 7.96 -34.54 5.29
N GLY A 70 8.29 -35.27 4.21
CA GLY A 70 9.49 -36.11 4.17
C GLY A 70 9.44 -37.36 5.08
N THR A 71 8.25 -37.89 5.35
CA THR A 71 8.12 -39.14 6.11
C THR A 71 8.09 -40.34 5.16
N TYR A 72 8.93 -41.35 5.43
CA TYR A 72 8.90 -42.63 4.74
C TYR A 72 9.00 -43.78 5.73
N ILE A 73 8.57 -44.97 5.30
CA ILE A 73 8.69 -46.20 6.09
C ILE A 73 9.77 -47.05 5.44
N SER A 74 10.78 -47.42 6.21
CA SER A 74 11.79 -48.41 5.81
C SER A 74 11.42 -49.78 6.37
N ARG A 75 11.52 -50.83 5.54
CA ARG A 75 11.38 -52.23 5.95
C ARG A 75 12.74 -52.92 5.76
N PRO A 76 13.30 -53.58 6.79
CA PRO A 76 14.52 -54.37 6.63
C PRO A 76 14.32 -55.53 5.65
N ALA A 77 15.33 -55.83 4.84
CA ALA A 77 15.29 -56.96 3.89
C ALA A 77 15.25 -58.32 4.60
N GLU A 78 15.80 -58.42 5.81
CA GLU A 78 15.85 -59.62 6.65
C GLU A 78 14.59 -59.81 7.51
N SER A 79 13.50 -59.10 7.20
CA SER A 79 12.23 -59.25 7.91
C SER A 79 11.79 -60.72 7.95
N ASN A 80 11.54 -61.21 9.16
CA ASN A 80 11.14 -62.59 9.48
C ASN A 80 9.83 -63.06 8.79
N GLY A 81 9.12 -62.17 8.08
CA GLY A 81 7.79 -62.41 7.51
C GLY A 81 7.73 -62.77 6.02
N GLY A 82 8.87 -62.82 5.31
CA GLY A 82 8.91 -63.16 3.88
C GLY A 82 8.28 -62.10 2.95
N GLU A 83 8.01 -62.49 1.69
CA GLU A 83 7.31 -61.62 0.73
C GLU A 83 5.87 -61.37 1.17
N TRP A 84 5.45 -60.10 1.25
CA TRP A 84 4.06 -59.77 1.56
C TRP A 84 3.11 -60.28 0.47
N SER A 85 2.04 -60.94 0.92
CA SER A 85 0.89 -61.22 0.07
C SER A 85 0.26 -59.92 -0.45
N MET A 86 -0.53 -60.02 -1.53
CA MET A 86 -1.23 -58.85 -2.07
C MET A 86 -2.20 -58.24 -1.07
N GLU A 87 -2.85 -59.07 -0.24
CA GLU A 87 -3.79 -58.65 0.80
C GLU A 87 -3.07 -57.86 1.90
N ALA A 88 -1.91 -58.32 2.35
CA ALA A 88 -1.09 -57.63 3.34
C ALA A 88 -0.63 -56.25 2.83
N ARG A 89 -0.16 -56.19 1.56
CA ARG A 89 0.20 -54.93 0.88
C ARG A 89 -0.97 -53.95 0.81
N GLN A 90 -2.17 -54.43 0.51
CA GLN A 90 -3.37 -53.60 0.40
C GLN A 90 -3.83 -53.06 1.75
N ARG A 91 -3.82 -53.89 2.80
CA ARG A 91 -4.14 -53.47 4.18
C ARG A 91 -3.19 -52.37 4.65
N PHE A 92 -1.89 -52.59 4.50
CA PHE A 92 -0.89 -51.58 4.87
C PHE A 92 -1.07 -50.27 4.10
N ARG A 93 -1.32 -50.33 2.79
CA ARG A 93 -1.60 -49.11 1.99
C ARG A 93 -2.86 -48.39 2.48
N ALA A 94 -3.90 -49.11 2.86
CA ALA A 94 -5.13 -48.52 3.38
C ALA A 94 -4.89 -47.86 4.75
N ASP A 95 -4.16 -48.52 5.64
CA ASP A 95 -3.81 -48.00 6.96
C ASP A 95 -2.89 -46.78 6.87
N TRP A 96 -1.89 -46.82 5.99
CA TRP A 96 -1.03 -45.68 5.70
C TRP A 96 -1.81 -44.51 5.09
N LYS A 97 -2.73 -44.78 4.16
CA LYS A 97 -3.58 -43.74 3.58
C LYS A 97 -4.51 -43.13 4.63
N ALA A 98 -5.06 -43.93 5.55
CA ALA A 98 -5.89 -43.44 6.65
C ALA A 98 -5.08 -42.56 7.62
N PHE A 99 -3.83 -42.91 7.88
CA PHE A 99 -2.91 -42.12 8.71
C PHE A 99 -2.56 -40.76 8.08
N VAL A 100 -2.30 -40.74 6.76
CA VAL A 100 -1.85 -39.55 6.01
C VAL A 100 -3.00 -38.65 5.55
N ALA A 101 -4.21 -39.20 5.37
CA ALA A 101 -5.38 -38.44 4.97
C ALA A 101 -5.82 -37.42 6.03
N SER A 102 -6.70 -36.50 5.63
CA SER A 102 -7.42 -35.60 6.54
C SER A 102 -8.73 -36.24 7.01
N GLY A 103 -9.09 -36.09 8.30
CA GLY A 103 -10.32 -36.63 8.89
C GLY A 103 -10.14 -37.30 10.25
N ALA A 104 -11.16 -38.02 10.73
CA ALA A 104 -11.18 -38.61 12.09
C ALA A 104 -10.07 -39.64 12.38
N LYS A 105 -9.46 -40.21 11.33
CA LYS A 105 -8.33 -41.15 11.45
C LYS A 105 -6.96 -40.50 11.15
N ALA A 106 -6.94 -39.22 10.77
CA ALA A 106 -5.72 -38.49 10.49
C ALA A 106 -4.83 -38.45 11.74
N GLY A 107 -3.57 -38.87 11.62
CA GLY A 107 -2.66 -38.93 12.76
C GLY A 107 -2.90 -40.07 13.74
N SER A 108 -3.70 -41.08 13.40
CA SER A 108 -3.76 -42.34 14.15
C SER A 108 -2.38 -42.99 14.23
N THR A 109 -2.03 -43.67 15.32
CA THR A 109 -0.76 -44.40 15.39
C THR A 109 -0.73 -45.54 14.36
N PRO A 110 0.15 -45.51 13.33
CA PRO A 110 0.24 -46.60 12.37
C PRO A 110 0.83 -47.83 13.05
N ILE A 111 0.26 -49.01 12.76
CA ILE A 111 0.83 -50.28 13.20
C ILE A 111 1.95 -50.64 12.21
N LEU A 112 3.16 -50.79 12.74
CA LEU A 112 4.36 -51.15 11.98
C LEU A 112 4.72 -52.60 12.29
N GLU A 113 4.66 -53.46 11.28
CA GLU A 113 5.01 -54.87 11.38
C GLU A 113 6.46 -55.11 10.92
N ASP A 114 6.99 -56.32 11.11
CA ASP A 114 8.21 -56.75 10.41
C ASP A 114 9.47 -55.90 10.65
N GLY A 115 9.56 -55.21 11.79
CA GLY A 115 10.68 -54.32 12.12
C GLY A 115 10.70 -53.02 11.30
N MET A 116 9.58 -52.63 10.70
CA MET A 116 9.43 -51.36 9.99
C MET A 116 9.72 -50.16 10.88
N LYS A 117 10.43 -49.17 10.33
CA LYS A 117 10.73 -47.91 11.02
C LYS A 117 10.15 -46.74 10.25
N LEU A 118 9.53 -45.82 10.99
CA LEU A 118 9.09 -44.54 10.46
C LEU A 118 10.25 -43.55 10.52
N GLU A 119 10.78 -43.18 9.36
CA GLU A 119 11.88 -42.23 9.25
C GLU A 119 11.30 -40.87 8.84
N LYS A 120 11.66 -39.83 9.59
CA LYS A 120 11.29 -38.44 9.27
C LYS A 120 12.53 -37.71 8.75
N VAL A 121 12.52 -37.35 7.47
CA VAL A 121 13.49 -36.40 6.94
C VAL A 121 13.16 -35.03 7.56
N GLY A 122 14.06 -34.55 8.42
CA GLY A 122 13.87 -33.30 9.14
C GLY A 122 13.76 -32.11 8.18
N PHE A 123 12.55 -31.59 8.00
CA PHE A 123 12.33 -30.28 7.43
C PHE A 123 12.24 -29.29 8.61
N SER A 124 13.38 -28.79 9.13
CA SER A 124 13.40 -27.96 10.35
C SER A 124 13.50 -26.45 10.11
N ALA A 125 13.63 -25.97 8.86
CA ALA A 125 13.93 -24.55 8.58
C ALA A 125 12.71 -23.73 8.07
N LYS A 126 11.49 -24.19 8.32
CA LYS A 126 10.37 -23.87 7.41
C LYS A 126 9.57 -22.61 7.71
N GLU A 127 9.28 -22.36 8.99
CA GLU A 127 8.20 -21.41 9.33
C GLU A 127 8.67 -19.95 9.30
N GLU A 128 9.86 -19.67 9.83
CA GLU A 128 10.42 -18.32 9.84
C GLU A 128 10.82 -17.84 8.43
N GLU A 129 11.39 -18.73 7.61
CA GLU A 129 11.76 -18.43 6.21
C GLU A 129 10.52 -18.18 5.32
N TRP A 130 9.38 -18.80 5.63
CA TRP A 130 8.14 -18.56 4.89
C TRP A 130 7.52 -17.20 5.14
N VAL A 131 7.53 -16.75 6.39
CA VAL A 131 7.02 -15.42 6.74
C VAL A 131 7.88 -14.37 6.04
N GLU A 132 9.20 -14.51 6.10
CA GLU A 132 10.11 -13.60 5.40
C GLU A 132 9.95 -13.65 3.87
N SER A 133 9.81 -14.83 3.26
CA SER A 133 9.54 -14.94 1.80
C SER A 133 8.23 -14.25 1.39
N THR A 134 7.18 -14.39 2.21
CA THR A 134 5.89 -13.73 1.97
C THR A 134 6.01 -12.21 2.12
N ARG A 135 6.73 -11.77 3.14
CA ARG A 135 7.00 -10.35 3.41
C ARG A 135 7.81 -9.70 2.29
N LEU A 136 8.87 -10.38 1.83
CA LEU A 136 9.68 -9.94 0.70
C LEU A 136 8.84 -9.83 -0.57
N SER A 137 7.97 -10.81 -0.84
CA SER A 137 7.08 -10.77 -2.01
C SER A 137 6.10 -9.60 -1.94
N LEU A 138 5.52 -9.32 -0.77
CA LEU A 138 4.68 -8.14 -0.55
C LEU A 138 5.45 -6.85 -0.80
N GLN A 139 6.70 -6.76 -0.31
CA GLN A 139 7.56 -5.60 -0.55
C GLN A 139 7.89 -5.41 -2.03
N THR A 140 8.19 -6.48 -2.77
CA THR A 140 8.48 -6.39 -4.20
C THR A 140 7.25 -5.92 -4.98
N VAL A 141 6.06 -6.42 -4.64
CA VAL A 141 4.80 -5.93 -5.24
C VAL A 141 4.61 -4.44 -4.94
N ALA A 142 4.79 -4.02 -3.69
CA ALA A 142 4.65 -2.61 -3.29
C ALA A 142 5.64 -1.71 -4.04
N GLN A 143 6.89 -2.15 -4.21
CA GLN A 143 7.93 -1.43 -4.94
C GLN A 143 7.59 -1.21 -6.41
N VAL A 144 7.02 -2.20 -7.10
CA VAL A 144 6.61 -2.07 -8.51
C VAL A 144 5.51 -1.03 -8.69
N TYR A 145 4.65 -0.84 -7.69
CA TYR A 145 3.64 0.22 -7.69
C TYR A 145 4.14 1.54 -7.06
N HIS A 146 5.41 1.63 -6.67
CA HIS A 146 6.00 2.76 -5.96
C HIS A 146 5.27 3.11 -4.65
N VAL A 147 4.61 2.14 -4.02
CA VAL A 147 3.89 2.28 -2.76
C VAL A 147 4.75 1.76 -1.62
N GLN A 148 4.86 2.53 -0.53
CA GLN A 148 5.58 2.07 0.66
C GLN A 148 4.82 0.91 1.34
N PRO A 149 5.48 -0.20 1.73
CA PRO A 149 4.85 -1.36 2.40
C PRO A 149 4.03 -1.02 3.65
N ALA A 150 4.46 0.01 4.41
CA ALA A 150 3.74 0.50 5.58
C ALA A 150 2.32 0.98 5.28
N MET A 151 2.04 1.43 4.06
CA MET A 151 0.70 1.89 3.65
C MET A 151 -0.25 0.74 3.29
N ILE A 152 0.28 -0.47 3.06
CA ILE A 152 -0.50 -1.67 2.72
C ILE A 152 -0.54 -2.71 3.85
N GLY A 153 -0.12 -2.31 5.06
CA GLY A 153 -0.27 -3.09 6.30
C GLY A 153 1.02 -3.68 6.86
N GLU A 154 2.14 -3.60 6.15
CA GLU A 154 3.45 -4.05 6.65
C GLU A 154 4.16 -2.90 7.37
N THR A 155 3.80 -2.68 8.63
CA THR A 155 4.26 -1.52 9.42
C THR A 155 5.57 -1.75 10.18
N SER A 156 6.32 -2.82 9.88
CA SER A 156 7.58 -3.11 10.56
C SER A 156 8.56 -1.93 10.38
N GLY A 157 8.85 -1.24 11.47
CA GLY A 157 9.73 -0.06 11.49
C GLY A 157 9.08 1.28 11.08
N ALA A 158 7.76 1.35 10.85
CA ALA A 158 7.07 2.59 10.55
C ALA A 158 6.57 3.30 11.82
N SER A 159 6.93 4.58 11.97
CA SER A 159 6.35 5.48 12.98
C SER A 159 5.23 6.34 12.38
N TYR A 160 4.43 7.00 13.24
CA TYR A 160 3.39 7.94 12.79
C TYR A 160 3.95 9.06 11.90
N ALA A 161 5.09 9.64 12.28
CA ALA A 161 5.76 10.67 11.50
C ALA A 161 6.16 10.14 10.11
N SER A 162 6.78 8.97 10.04
CA SER A 162 7.14 8.36 8.74
C SER A 162 5.91 8.02 7.89
N THR A 163 4.80 7.63 8.50
CA THR A 163 3.55 7.32 7.78
C THR A 163 2.95 8.57 7.12
N ARG A 164 3.03 9.72 7.78
CA ARG A 164 2.60 11.01 7.19
C ARG A 164 3.45 11.35 5.96
N GLU A 165 4.77 11.18 6.06
CA GLU A 165 5.67 11.39 4.92
C GLU A 165 5.39 10.41 3.77
N PHE A 166 5.15 9.12 4.07
CA PHE A 166 4.79 8.14 3.04
C PHE A 166 3.49 8.49 2.31
N ARG A 167 2.51 9.06 3.02
CA ARG A 167 1.28 9.57 2.39
C ARG A 167 1.56 10.75 1.46
N SER A 168 2.43 11.68 1.88
CA SER A 168 2.85 12.78 1.01
C SER A 168 3.53 12.25 -0.26
N MET A 169 4.50 11.35 -0.09
CA MET A 169 5.24 10.72 -1.19
C MET A 169 4.33 9.97 -2.18
N LEU A 170 3.26 9.34 -1.69
CA LEU A 170 2.27 8.69 -2.55
C LEU A 170 1.61 9.67 -3.53
N TYR A 171 1.20 10.85 -3.05
CA TYR A 171 0.52 11.83 -3.90
C TYR A 171 1.48 12.59 -4.81
N THR A 172 2.74 12.79 -4.39
CA THR A 172 3.74 13.50 -5.19
C THR A 172 4.42 12.59 -6.22
N GLU A 173 4.98 11.47 -5.80
CA GLU A 173 5.84 10.62 -6.64
C GLU A 173 5.06 9.55 -7.40
N THR A 174 4.04 8.95 -6.78
CA THR A 174 3.30 7.82 -7.38
C THR A 174 2.08 8.29 -8.16
N LEU A 175 1.16 8.98 -7.49
CA LEU A 175 -0.09 9.41 -8.09
C LEU A 175 0.09 10.69 -8.91
N GLY A 176 1.02 11.58 -8.55
CA GLY A 176 1.26 12.83 -9.25
C GLY A 176 1.44 12.66 -10.76
N PRO A 177 2.38 11.82 -11.23
CA PRO A 177 2.56 11.55 -12.66
C PRO A 177 1.32 10.94 -13.33
N LEU A 178 0.62 10.02 -12.64
CA LEU A 178 -0.59 9.37 -13.15
C LEU A 178 -1.75 10.37 -13.31
N LEU A 179 -1.99 11.19 -12.30
CA LEU A 179 -3.01 12.24 -12.30
C LEU A 179 -2.71 13.27 -13.38
N ALA A 180 -1.45 13.72 -13.49
CA ALA A 180 -1.03 14.65 -14.53
C ALA A 180 -1.21 14.07 -15.94
N MET A 181 -0.95 12.78 -16.15
CA MET A 181 -1.23 12.11 -17.42
C MET A 181 -2.73 12.13 -17.72
N ILE A 182 -3.57 11.84 -16.72
CA ILE A 182 -5.02 11.84 -16.86
C ILE A 182 -5.53 13.25 -17.20
N GLU A 183 -5.15 14.26 -16.43
CA GLU A 183 -5.50 15.67 -16.66
C GLU A 183 -5.11 16.13 -18.06
N LYS A 184 -3.85 15.89 -18.47
CA LYS A 184 -3.38 16.28 -19.80
C LYS A 184 -4.22 15.64 -20.89
N ARG A 185 -4.57 14.36 -20.74
CA ARG A 185 -5.40 13.65 -21.72
C ARG A 185 -6.83 14.18 -21.76
N LEU A 186 -7.45 14.45 -20.60
CA LEU A 186 -8.80 15.02 -20.53
C LEU A 186 -8.84 16.44 -21.12
N ASN A 187 -7.88 17.29 -20.75
CA ASN A 187 -7.77 18.66 -21.27
C ASN A 187 -7.49 18.72 -22.76
N GLN A 188 -6.75 17.75 -23.31
CA GLN A 188 -6.45 17.72 -24.74
C GLN A 188 -7.58 17.13 -25.59
N PHE A 189 -8.32 16.13 -25.09
CA PHE A 189 -9.30 15.39 -25.91
C PHE A 189 -10.76 15.65 -25.53
N LEU A 190 -11.08 15.74 -24.25
CA LEU A 190 -12.47 15.83 -23.77
C LEU A 190 -12.93 17.28 -23.65
N VAL A 191 -12.13 18.13 -23.01
CA VAL A 191 -12.51 19.53 -22.73
C VAL A 191 -12.87 20.31 -24.01
N PRO A 192 -12.09 20.25 -25.11
CA PRO A 192 -12.43 20.96 -26.34
C PRO A 192 -13.73 20.49 -26.99
N ARG A 193 -14.22 19.28 -26.65
CA ARG A 193 -15.47 18.72 -27.19
C ARG A 193 -16.69 19.08 -26.35
N VAL A 194 -16.52 19.16 -25.03
CA VAL A 194 -17.63 19.43 -24.10
C VAL A 194 -17.86 20.94 -23.92
N ALA A 195 -16.79 21.73 -23.93
CA ALA A 195 -16.86 23.17 -23.75
C ALA A 195 -16.02 23.92 -24.80
N PRO A 196 -16.38 23.80 -26.10
CA PRO A 196 -15.69 24.51 -27.17
C PRO A 196 -15.70 26.02 -26.91
N ASP A 197 -14.63 26.69 -27.30
CA ASP A 197 -14.45 28.15 -27.18
C ASP A 197 -14.40 28.73 -25.76
N THR A 198 -14.27 27.87 -24.74
CA THR A 198 -14.04 28.29 -23.35
C THR A 198 -12.57 28.15 -22.95
N ARG A 199 -12.14 28.91 -21.93
CA ARG A 199 -10.82 28.74 -21.29
C ARG A 199 -10.86 27.75 -20.13
N LEU A 200 -11.85 26.87 -20.09
CA LEU A 200 -12.01 25.89 -19.02
C LEU A 200 -10.94 24.79 -19.13
N TYR A 201 -10.57 24.24 -17.98
CA TYR A 201 -9.65 23.11 -17.87
C TYR A 201 -10.05 22.26 -16.66
N VAL A 202 -9.58 21.02 -16.63
CA VAL A 202 -9.78 20.04 -15.57
C VAL A 202 -8.45 19.82 -14.85
N GLU A 203 -8.48 19.89 -13.53
CA GLU A 203 -7.33 19.71 -12.64
C GLU A 203 -7.80 18.91 -11.41
N PHE A 204 -6.97 18.00 -10.94
CA PHE A 204 -7.12 17.37 -9.64
C PHE A 204 -6.55 18.29 -8.56
N ASN A 205 -7.36 18.60 -7.56
CA ASN A 205 -6.91 19.34 -6.39
C ASN A 205 -6.10 18.43 -5.45
N ILE A 206 -4.83 18.19 -5.80
CA ILE A 206 -3.89 17.42 -4.99
C ILE A 206 -3.52 18.18 -3.70
N GLU A 207 -3.48 19.51 -3.76
CA GLU A 207 -3.21 20.36 -2.59
C GLU A 207 -4.21 20.13 -1.46
N ALA A 208 -5.49 19.96 -1.76
CA ALA A 208 -6.51 19.64 -0.76
C ALA A 208 -6.32 18.24 -0.12
N LYS A 209 -5.57 17.34 -0.75
CA LYS A 209 -5.23 16.02 -0.18
C LYS A 209 -3.90 16.01 0.57
N LEU A 210 -2.94 16.81 0.12
CA LEU A 210 -1.66 17.03 0.78
C LEU A 210 -1.77 18.02 1.94
N ALA A 211 -2.83 18.81 1.97
CA ALA A 211 -3.23 19.65 3.08
C ALA A 211 -3.10 18.87 4.38
N GLY A 212 -2.17 19.30 5.24
CA GLY A 212 -2.05 18.83 6.60
C GLY A 212 -3.33 19.11 7.40
N ASN A 213 -3.30 18.82 8.70
CA ASN A 213 -4.36 19.32 9.57
C ASN A 213 -4.39 20.86 9.53
N PHE A 214 -5.52 21.43 9.96
CA PHE A 214 -5.74 22.88 9.93
C PHE A 214 -4.62 23.66 10.65
N GLU A 215 -4.05 23.07 11.70
CA GLU A 215 -2.95 23.62 12.47
C GLU A 215 -1.66 23.78 11.65
N GLU A 216 -1.27 22.76 10.88
CA GLU A 216 -0.10 22.81 9.98
C GLU A 216 -0.30 23.87 8.89
N GLN A 217 -1.50 23.94 8.29
CA GLN A 217 -1.80 24.95 7.28
C GLN A 217 -1.75 26.37 7.84
N ALA A 218 -2.34 26.60 9.02
CA ALA A 218 -2.33 27.90 9.66
C ALA A 218 -0.90 28.35 10.01
N GLY A 219 -0.04 27.43 10.45
CA GLY A 219 1.38 27.69 10.69
C GLY A 219 2.15 28.08 9.43
N ILE A 220 1.96 27.34 8.33
CA ILE A 220 2.62 27.63 7.04
C ILE A 220 2.17 28.99 6.52
N LEU A 221 0.87 29.27 6.49
CA LEU A 221 0.33 30.52 5.95
C LEU A 221 0.75 31.73 6.78
N SER A 222 0.73 31.62 8.12
CA SER A 222 1.25 32.66 9.01
C SER A 222 2.75 32.92 8.77
N THR A 223 3.56 31.86 8.62
CA THR A 223 5.00 31.98 8.36
C THR A 223 5.30 32.60 6.99
N ALA A 224 4.60 32.15 5.94
CA ALA A 224 4.82 32.60 4.57
C ALA A 224 4.39 34.05 4.34
N THR A 225 3.31 34.49 4.98
CA THR A 225 2.79 35.85 4.84
C THR A 225 3.40 36.82 5.86
N GLY A 226 3.98 36.31 6.95
CA GLY A 226 4.50 37.11 8.06
C GLY A 226 3.42 37.88 8.82
N ALA A 227 2.14 37.58 8.55
CA ALA A 227 0.99 38.29 9.10
C ALA A 227 -0.19 37.33 9.25
N PRO A 228 -1.22 37.69 10.02
CA PRO A 228 -2.46 36.93 10.02
C PRO A 228 -3.11 36.90 8.64
N TRP A 229 -3.54 35.73 8.22
CA TRP A 229 -4.05 35.46 6.88
C TRP A 229 -5.56 35.24 6.83
N MET A 230 -6.19 35.08 8.00
CA MET A 230 -7.61 34.87 8.16
C MET A 230 -8.17 35.86 9.18
N THR A 231 -9.29 36.47 8.86
CA THR A 231 -10.04 37.34 9.76
C THR A 231 -10.74 36.53 10.86
N VAL A 232 -11.16 37.20 11.94
CA VAL A 232 -11.88 36.54 13.04
C VAL A 232 -13.21 35.97 12.54
N ASN A 233 -13.90 36.66 11.63
CA ASN A 233 -15.17 36.21 11.08
C ASN A 233 -15.02 35.04 10.09
N GLU A 234 -13.98 35.00 9.27
CA GLU A 234 -13.67 33.83 8.42
C GLU A 234 -13.40 32.58 9.28
N ALA A 235 -12.64 32.71 10.37
CA ALA A 235 -12.38 31.61 11.30
C ALA A 235 -13.65 31.14 12.03
N ARG A 236 -14.54 32.07 12.39
CA ARG A 236 -15.85 31.77 13.02
C ARG A 236 -16.80 31.08 12.05
N ALA A 237 -16.81 31.49 10.78
CA ALA A 237 -17.60 30.85 9.73
C ALA A 237 -17.18 29.38 9.54
N LEU A 238 -15.88 29.08 9.55
CA LEU A 238 -15.37 27.69 9.50
C LEU A 238 -15.88 26.81 10.66
N ARG A 239 -16.24 27.41 11.79
CA ARG A 239 -16.77 26.72 12.98
C ARG A 239 -18.27 26.90 13.16
N ASN A 240 -18.97 27.42 12.14
CA ASN A 240 -20.41 27.72 12.18
C ASN A 240 -20.83 28.61 13.35
N LEU A 241 -19.98 29.57 13.74
CA LEU A 241 -20.25 30.54 14.78
C LEU A 241 -20.76 31.86 14.17
N PRO A 242 -21.66 32.61 14.85
CA PRO A 242 -22.16 33.88 14.36
C PRO A 242 -21.05 34.93 14.27
N SER A 243 -21.09 35.77 13.24
CA SER A 243 -20.12 36.86 13.01
C SER A 243 -20.13 37.90 14.14
N LEU A 244 -18.96 38.50 14.39
CA LEU A 244 -18.79 39.60 15.32
C LEU A 244 -18.74 40.95 14.55
N PRO A 245 -19.25 42.06 15.13
CA PRO A 245 -19.27 43.37 14.48
C PRO A 245 -17.90 43.88 14.02
N ASP A 246 -16.83 43.54 14.74
CA ASP A 246 -15.45 44.00 14.46
C ASP A 246 -14.54 42.86 13.95
N GLY A 247 -15.13 41.78 13.43
CA GLY A 247 -14.40 40.55 13.10
C GLY A 247 -13.85 40.46 11.67
N ASP A 248 -14.13 41.44 10.81
CA ASP A 248 -13.78 41.42 9.38
C ASP A 248 -12.39 42.01 9.09
N GLY A 249 -11.70 42.52 10.11
CA GLY A 249 -10.31 43.00 10.01
C GLY A 249 -9.28 41.90 10.29
N LEU A 250 -8.15 41.94 9.60
CA LEU A 250 -6.97 41.15 9.99
C LEU A 250 -6.37 41.75 11.25
N VAL A 251 -6.23 40.95 12.30
CA VAL A 251 -5.62 41.38 13.56
C VAL A 251 -4.12 41.52 13.34
N VAL A 252 -3.61 42.75 13.17
CA VAL A 252 -2.17 42.96 12.96
C VAL A 252 -1.48 43.03 14.33
N PRO A 253 -0.50 42.16 14.64
CA PRO A 253 0.28 42.28 15.88
C PRO A 253 1.09 43.57 15.86
N LEU A 254 1.20 44.25 17.01
CA LEU A 254 1.88 45.56 17.14
C LEU A 254 3.33 45.57 16.63
N ASN A 255 3.97 44.40 16.54
CA ASN A 255 5.38 44.22 16.20
C ASN A 255 5.62 43.88 14.71
N VAL A 256 4.58 43.71 13.89
CA VAL A 256 4.73 43.36 12.47
C VAL A 256 4.82 44.63 11.63
N VAL A 257 6.04 45.16 11.48
CA VAL A 257 6.30 46.31 10.61
C VAL A 257 6.50 45.81 9.18
N LYS A 258 5.53 46.09 8.30
CA LYS A 258 5.64 45.81 6.86
C LYS A 258 6.77 46.66 6.27
N GLY A 259 7.97 46.06 6.13
CA GLY A 259 9.14 46.71 5.54
C GLY A 259 10.29 47.06 6.49
N GLY A 260 10.33 46.55 7.73
CA GLY A 260 11.46 46.75 8.64
C GLY A 260 11.51 45.70 9.73
N GLN A 261 12.56 44.89 9.72
CA GLN A 261 12.84 43.70 10.55
C GLN A 261 12.23 43.66 11.97
N ALA A 262 11.46 42.61 12.23
CA ALA A 262 11.55 41.77 13.43
C ALA A 262 10.92 40.40 13.12
N SER A 263 11.65 39.31 13.41
CA SER A 263 11.21 37.94 13.12
C SER A 263 10.08 37.52 14.08
N PRO A 264 9.02 36.80 13.62
CA PRO A 264 7.89 36.38 14.47
C PRO A 264 8.21 35.40 15.61
N GLN A 265 9.48 35.03 15.80
CA GLN A 265 9.93 33.97 16.71
C GLN A 265 10.55 34.48 18.02
N ASP A 266 10.65 35.80 18.23
CA ASP A 266 11.27 36.40 19.44
C ASP A 266 10.34 36.45 20.67
N GLY A 267 9.29 35.64 20.72
CA GLY A 267 8.41 35.48 21.88
C GLY A 267 8.98 34.51 22.92
N GLY A 268 10.21 34.73 23.38
CA GLY A 268 10.89 33.91 24.38
C GLY A 268 10.61 34.35 25.83
N GLU A 269 10.09 33.40 26.61
CA GLU A 269 10.09 33.26 28.09
C GLU A 269 9.10 34.08 28.96
N PRO A 270 8.31 33.41 29.84
CA PRO A 270 7.49 34.08 30.84
C PRO A 270 8.40 34.67 31.95
N SER A 271 8.40 36.00 32.05
CA SER A 271 9.16 36.75 33.03
C SER A 271 8.84 36.33 34.48
N ALA A 272 9.80 35.63 35.10
CA ALA A 272 9.91 35.50 36.55
C ALA A 272 10.48 36.80 37.13
N ALA A 273 9.67 37.86 37.19
CA ALA A 273 10.05 39.12 37.83
C ALA A 273 8.83 39.85 38.43
N VAL A 274 8.15 39.22 39.38
CA VAL A 274 7.18 39.90 40.27
C VAL A 274 7.49 39.70 41.77
N GLU A 275 8.53 38.96 42.14
CA GLU A 275 8.80 38.64 43.56
C GLU A 275 10.03 39.32 44.18
N ALA A 276 10.53 40.41 43.59
CA ALA A 276 11.69 41.17 44.12
C ALA A 276 11.44 42.68 44.29
N ALA A 277 10.18 43.10 44.49
CA ALA A 277 9.83 44.50 44.73
C ALA A 277 8.85 44.69 45.90
N ARG A 278 8.91 43.81 46.90
CA ARG A 278 8.17 43.96 48.18
C ARG A 278 9.04 43.96 49.43
N ASP A 279 10.36 43.85 49.29
CA ASP A 279 11.27 43.87 50.44
C ASP A 279 12.44 44.82 50.15
N GLY A 280 12.27 46.11 50.47
CA GLY A 280 13.26 47.13 50.15
C GLY A 280 12.82 48.58 50.35
N GLY A 281 12.48 48.95 51.60
CA GLY A 281 12.48 50.34 52.09
C GLY A 281 11.10 50.84 52.55
N GLY A 282 10.87 51.24 53.79
CA GLY A 282 11.73 51.30 54.97
C GLY A 282 11.00 52.04 56.10
N GLN A 283 11.06 51.49 57.30
CA GLN A 283 11.16 52.17 58.60
C GLN A 283 11.81 51.19 59.58
#